data_AF-A0A443PU87-F1
#
_entry.id   AF-A0A443PU87-F1
#
_cell.length_a   1.000
_cell.length_b   1.000
_cell.length_c   1.000
_cell.angle_alpha   90.00
_cell.angle_beta   90.00
_cell.angle_gamma   90.00
#
_symmetry.space_group_name_H-M   'P 1'
#
loop_
_entity.id
_entity.type
_entity.pdbx_description
1 polymer ?
#
loop_
_entity_poly.entity_id
_entity_poly.type
_entity_poly.pdbx_seq_one_letter_code
_entity_poly.pdbx_strand_id
1 'polypeptide(L)'
;MGVSQPTILSSLDLKGMDLDNKGMDGCSSGSIWYKVVQLQAMRRRSNRRQRTKRNYGWNRWSLIKVSRRSVSGVERRVRTLQKLLPNVESMDMDGLFREAADYILCLEMQVKVMQIMVKVLSNSNA
;
A
#
# COMPACT_ATOMS: atom_id res chain seq x y z
N MET A 1 23.45 -34.04 -41.48
CA MET A 1 23.37 -35.01 -40.36
C MET A 1 22.04 -34.76 -39.66
N GLY A 2 20.91 -35.34 -40.12
CA GLY A 2 20.47 -36.70 -39.77
C GLY A 2 20.05 -36.71 -38.29
N VAL A 3 18.84 -37.05 -37.85
CA VAL A 3 17.79 -37.99 -38.29
C VAL A 3 16.57 -37.70 -37.37
N SER A 4 15.33 -37.55 -37.81
CA SER A 4 14.30 -38.55 -38.12
C SER A 4 13.03 -38.28 -37.28
N GLN A 5 11.91 -38.26 -38.01
CA GLN A 5 10.49 -38.21 -37.66
C GLN A 5 10.04 -39.31 -36.65
N PRO A 6 8.86 -39.25 -35.98
CA PRO A 6 7.54 -39.21 -36.65
C PRO A 6 6.41 -38.37 -36.03
N THR A 7 5.64 -37.78 -36.95
CA THR A 7 4.20 -37.53 -36.86
C THR A 7 3.44 -38.84 -36.66
N ILE A 8 2.71 -39.00 -35.55
CA ILE A 8 1.59 -39.94 -35.48
C ILE A 8 0.47 -39.31 -34.64
N LEU A 9 -0.63 -38.99 -35.34
CA LEU A 9 -2.00 -38.78 -34.87
C LEU A 9 -2.38 -37.43 -34.26
N SER A 10 -2.58 -36.49 -35.17
CA SER A 10 -3.81 -35.68 -35.23
C SER A 10 -5.08 -36.47 -34.83
N SER A 11 -5.89 -35.82 -33.99
CA SER A 11 -7.34 -35.98 -33.81
C SER A 11 -7.91 -37.39 -33.80
N LEU A 12 -8.10 -37.94 -32.60
CA LEU A 12 -9.28 -38.76 -32.34
C LEU A 12 -10.44 -37.81 -32.06
N ASP A 13 -11.17 -37.48 -33.12
CA ASP A 13 -12.51 -36.91 -33.02
C ASP A 13 -13.42 -38.00 -32.41
N LEU A 14 -13.65 -37.94 -31.10
CA LEU A 14 -14.69 -38.74 -30.46
C LEU A 14 -16.02 -38.02 -30.63
N LYS A 15 -16.48 -38.07 -31.88
CA LYS A 15 -17.85 -37.80 -32.26
C LYS A 15 -18.77 -38.80 -31.56
N GLY A 16 -19.63 -38.26 -30.71
CA GLY A 16 -20.92 -38.82 -30.31
C GLY A 16 -20.88 -40.09 -29.47
N MET A 17 -21.16 -39.97 -28.17
CA MET A 17 -21.94 -40.97 -27.45
C MET A 17 -22.89 -40.22 -26.51
N ASP A 18 -24.18 -40.43 -26.76
CA ASP A 18 -25.32 -39.89 -26.04
C ASP A 18 -25.21 -40.26 -24.55
N LEU A 19 -25.46 -39.29 -23.66
CA LEU A 19 -25.46 -39.50 -22.22
C LEU A 19 -26.82 -40.09 -21.81
N ASP A 20 -26.96 -41.40 -21.95
CA ASP A 20 -28.09 -42.10 -21.37
C ASP A 20 -27.89 -42.21 -19.86
N ASN A 21 -28.84 -41.61 -19.14
CA ASN A 21 -28.77 -41.32 -17.72
C ASN A 21 -29.26 -42.54 -16.92
N LYS A 22 -28.34 -43.34 -16.39
CA LYS A 22 -28.65 -44.32 -15.35
C LYS A 22 -27.51 -44.52 -14.35
N GLY A 23 -27.88 -44.42 -13.08
CA GLY A 23 -27.27 -45.20 -12.00
C GLY A 23 -26.01 -44.59 -11.41
N MET A 24 -26.15 -44.07 -10.19
CA MET A 24 -25.02 -43.82 -9.30
C MET A 24 -24.78 -45.12 -8.52
N ASP A 25 -23.86 -45.95 -9.02
CA ASP A 25 -23.36 -47.15 -8.35
C ASP A 25 -21.84 -47.13 -8.24
N GLY A 26 -21.36 -47.96 -7.30
CA GLY A 26 -20.11 -47.83 -6.58
C GLY A 26 -18.84 -47.72 -7.43
N CYS A 27 -17.83 -47.12 -6.78
CA CYS A 27 -16.42 -47.17 -7.11
C CYS A 27 -16.01 -48.39 -7.95
N SER A 28 -15.85 -48.21 -9.25
CA SER A 28 -15.10 -49.12 -10.10
C SER A 28 -14.09 -48.32 -10.89
N SER A 29 -12.82 -48.70 -10.73
CA SER A 29 -11.68 -48.14 -11.43
C SER A 29 -11.85 -48.35 -12.94
N GLY A 30 -12.44 -47.39 -13.66
CA GLY A 30 -12.69 -47.54 -15.10
C GLY A 30 -12.83 -46.21 -15.82
N SER A 31 -11.94 -45.98 -16.78
CA SER A 31 -11.84 -44.85 -17.74
C SER A 31 -10.69 -43.85 -17.48
N ILE A 32 -9.71 -43.87 -18.37
CA ILE A 32 -8.61 -42.88 -18.41
C ILE A 32 -9.16 -41.44 -18.36
N TRP A 33 -10.36 -41.20 -18.90
CA TRP A 33 -11.02 -39.90 -18.89
C TRP A 33 -11.42 -39.42 -17.49
N TYR A 34 -11.93 -40.27 -16.60
CA TYR A 34 -12.27 -39.83 -15.24
C TYR A 34 -11.00 -39.38 -14.49
N LYS A 35 -9.88 -40.08 -14.70
CA LYS A 35 -8.58 -39.72 -14.12
C LYS A 35 -8.05 -38.40 -14.70
N VAL A 36 -8.14 -38.22 -16.02
CA VAL A 36 -7.69 -36.98 -16.70
C VAL A 36 -8.52 -35.78 -16.26
N VAL A 37 -9.85 -35.92 -16.21
CA VAL A 37 -10.76 -34.86 -15.76
C VAL A 37 -10.51 -34.51 -14.28
N GLN A 38 -10.32 -35.52 -13.41
CA GLN A 38 -9.96 -35.28 -12.01
C GLN A 38 -8.61 -34.55 -11.88
N LEU A 39 -7.58 -34.96 -12.63
CA LEU A 39 -6.27 -34.29 -12.63
C LEU A 39 -6.36 -32.84 -13.13
N GLN A 40 -7.14 -32.57 -14.17
CA GLN A 40 -7.32 -31.22 -14.70
C GLN A 40 -8.07 -30.31 -13.69
N ALA A 41 -9.07 -30.85 -13.01
CA ALA A 41 -9.79 -30.14 -11.94
C ALA A 41 -8.88 -29.86 -10.73
N MET A 42 -8.04 -30.84 -10.34
CA MET A 42 -7.04 -30.66 -9.27
C MET A 42 -5.98 -29.61 -9.65
N ARG A 43 -5.50 -29.59 -10.90
CA ARG A 43 -4.54 -28.57 -11.39
C ARG A 43 -5.12 -27.17 -11.38
N ARG A 44 -6.41 -27.01 -11.74
CA ARG A 44 -7.12 -25.72 -11.65
C ARG A 44 -7.28 -25.26 -10.19
N ARG A 45 -7.59 -26.17 -9.25
CA ARG A 45 -7.68 -25.85 -7.81
C ARG A 45 -6.34 -25.44 -7.21
N SER A 46 -5.25 -26.13 -7.56
CA SER A 46 -3.90 -25.77 -7.09
C SER A 46 -3.47 -24.39 -7.58
N ASN A 47 -3.64 -24.09 -8.87
CA ASN A 47 -3.33 -22.77 -9.44
C ASN A 47 -4.19 -21.64 -8.83
N ARG A 48 -5.46 -21.90 -8.48
CA ARG A 48 -6.31 -20.92 -7.79
C ARG A 48 -5.79 -20.63 -6.36
N ARG A 49 -5.38 -21.66 -5.61
CA ARG A 49 -4.79 -21.52 -4.27
C ARG A 49 -3.45 -20.76 -4.29
N GLN A 50 -2.63 -20.97 -5.32
CA GLN A 50 -1.36 -20.28 -5.48
C GLN A 50 -1.53 -18.79 -5.82
N ARG A 51 -2.57 -18.42 -6.59
CA ARG A 51 -2.92 -17.03 -6.87
C ARG A 51 -3.44 -16.28 -5.64
N THR A 52 -4.26 -16.91 -4.82
CA THR A 52 -4.72 -16.29 -3.57
C THR A 52 -3.59 -16.10 -2.55
N LYS A 53 -2.62 -17.02 -2.44
CA LYS A 53 -1.49 -16.86 -1.51
C LYS A 53 -0.55 -15.70 -1.86
N ARG A 54 -0.37 -15.37 -3.15
CA ARG A 54 0.45 -14.21 -3.56
C ARG A 54 -0.19 -12.87 -3.20
N ASN A 55 -1.51 -12.83 -2.97
CA ASN A 55 -2.27 -11.59 -2.75
C ASN A 55 -2.52 -11.24 -1.27
N TYR A 56 -1.97 -12.01 -0.32
CA TYR A 56 -2.00 -11.69 1.13
C TYR A 56 -0.64 -11.20 1.66
N GLY A 57 0.40 -11.17 0.82
CA GLY A 57 1.75 -10.78 1.20
C GLY A 57 2.07 -9.29 1.04
N TRP A 58 1.29 -8.55 0.25
CA TRP A 58 1.60 -7.18 -0.16
C TRP A 58 0.82 -6.11 0.61
N ASN A 59 -0.07 -6.56 1.49
CA ASN A 59 -1.11 -5.76 2.14
C ASN A 59 -0.84 -5.60 3.64
N ARG A 60 0.14 -6.33 4.20
CA ARG A 60 0.60 -6.10 5.59
C ARG A 60 1.46 -4.85 5.74
N TRP A 61 2.04 -4.36 4.64
CA TRP A 61 2.87 -3.15 4.63
C TRP A 61 2.04 -1.88 4.38
N SER A 62 0.87 -2.01 3.74
CA SER A 62 -0.05 -0.88 3.55
C SER A 62 -0.83 -0.54 4.81
N LEU A 63 -1.09 -1.49 5.71
CA LEU A 63 -1.77 -1.23 6.99
C LEU A 63 -0.92 -0.39 7.96
N ILE A 64 0.41 -0.50 7.92
CA ILE A 64 1.32 0.29 8.77
C ILE A 64 1.30 1.77 8.36
N LYS A 65 1.07 2.08 7.07
CA LYS A 65 1.06 3.46 6.57
C LYS A 65 -0.31 4.15 6.66
N VAL A 66 -1.38 3.38 6.89
CA VAL A 66 -2.77 3.85 7.00
C VAL A 66 -3.18 4.11 8.46
N SER A 67 -2.34 3.76 9.44
CA SER A 67 -2.48 4.25 10.82
C SER A 67 -2.02 5.71 11.01
N ARG A 68 -1.85 6.48 9.91
CA ARG A 68 -1.98 7.94 9.96
C ARG A 68 -3.46 8.29 10.05
N ARG A 69 -4.06 7.88 11.18
CA ARG A 69 -5.39 8.31 11.62
C ARG A 69 -5.48 9.82 11.42
N SER A 70 -6.66 10.27 11.05
CA SER A 70 -7.07 11.66 10.89
C SER A 70 -6.70 12.53 12.09
N VAL A 71 -5.42 12.89 12.24
CA VAL A 71 -4.97 14.03 13.02
C VAL A 71 -5.68 15.21 12.38
N SER A 72 -6.61 15.82 13.12
CA SER A 72 -7.42 16.92 12.62
C SER A 72 -6.50 17.98 12.00
N GLY A 73 -6.98 18.71 10.99
CA GLY A 73 -6.17 19.78 10.38
C GLY A 73 -5.64 20.77 11.42
N VAL A 74 -6.40 20.96 12.51
CA VAL A 74 -6.04 21.78 13.66
C VAL A 74 -4.84 21.18 14.41
N GLU A 75 -4.88 19.89 14.77
CA GLU A 75 -3.79 19.24 15.49
C GLU A 75 -2.47 19.27 14.71
N ARG A 76 -2.51 19.15 13.36
CA ARG A 76 -1.31 19.35 12.53
C ARG A 76 -0.75 20.75 12.65
N ARG A 77 -1.61 21.78 12.64
CA ARG A 77 -1.19 23.18 12.78
C ARG A 77 -0.63 23.47 14.17
N VAL A 78 -1.24 22.90 15.22
CA VAL A 78 -0.75 23.01 16.61
C VAL A 78 0.63 22.38 16.73
N ARG A 79 0.86 21.19 16.17
CA ARG A 79 2.19 20.55 16.15
C ARG A 79 3.21 21.38 15.37
N THR A 80 2.81 22.05 14.29
CA THR A 80 3.70 22.96 13.57
C THR A 80 4.03 24.19 14.42
N LEU A 81 3.04 24.77 15.09
CA LEU A 81 3.23 25.91 15.98
C LEU A 81 4.21 25.57 17.11
N GLN A 82 4.04 24.42 17.76
CA GLN A 82 4.96 23.93 18.80
C GLN A 82 6.42 23.82 18.32
N LYS A 83 6.65 23.47 17.05
CA LYS A 83 8.01 23.37 16.48
C LYS A 83 8.65 24.72 16.16
N LEU A 84 7.85 25.76 15.97
CA LEU A 84 8.34 27.10 15.64
C LEU A 84 8.70 27.91 16.88
N LEU A 85 8.12 27.55 18.03
CA LEU A 85 8.29 28.27 19.27
C LEU A 85 9.44 27.68 20.11
N PRO A 86 10.23 28.53 20.79
CA PRO A 86 11.22 28.06 21.74
C PRO A 86 10.56 27.49 23.01
N ASN A 87 11.18 26.46 23.60
CA ASN A 87 10.81 25.91 24.93
C ASN A 87 9.37 25.38 25.07
N VAL A 88 8.76 24.90 23.99
CA VAL A 88 7.38 24.38 24.01
C VAL A 88 7.38 22.85 24.08
N GLU A 89 7.82 22.29 25.20
CA GLU A 89 7.53 20.88 25.51
C GLU A 89 6.32 20.81 26.45
N SER A 90 5.30 20.07 26.05
CA SER A 90 4.12 19.75 26.88
C SER A 90 3.33 20.96 27.45
N MET A 91 3.14 22.00 26.64
CA MET A 91 2.34 23.16 27.01
C MET A 91 0.87 23.01 26.65
N ASP A 92 -0.03 23.50 27.50
CA ASP A 92 -1.46 23.62 27.21
C ASP A 92 -1.71 24.56 26.01
N MET A 93 -2.87 24.42 25.36
CA MET A 93 -3.23 25.20 24.17
C MET A 93 -3.20 26.71 24.41
N ASP A 94 -3.74 27.19 25.52
CA ASP A 94 -3.77 28.62 25.83
C ASP A 94 -2.37 29.15 26.16
N GLY A 95 -1.54 28.35 26.82
CA GLY A 95 -0.14 28.66 27.07
C GLY A 95 0.65 28.75 25.77
N LEU A 96 0.42 27.82 24.85
CA LEU A 96 1.04 27.80 23.52
C LEU A 96 0.73 29.07 22.74
N PHE A 97 -0.52 29.52 22.72
CA PHE A 97 -0.90 30.73 21.98
C PHE A 97 -0.37 32.00 22.63
N ARG A 98 -0.29 32.06 23.97
CA ARG A 98 0.32 33.19 24.67
C ARG A 98 1.82 33.28 24.35
N GLU A 99 2.55 32.18 24.49
CA GLU A 99 3.98 32.12 24.15
C GLU A 99 4.21 32.46 22.67
N ALA A 100 3.31 32.04 21.78
CA ALA A 100 3.36 32.41 20.38
C ALA A 100 3.25 33.92 20.17
N ALA A 101 2.30 34.58 20.86
CA ALA A 101 2.12 36.02 20.77
C ALA A 101 3.35 36.78 21.30
N ASP A 102 3.89 36.36 22.44
CA ASP A 102 5.07 36.97 23.04
C ASP A 102 6.31 36.80 22.13
N TYR A 103 6.48 35.60 21.54
CA TYR A 103 7.59 35.34 20.63
C TYR A 103 7.47 36.14 19.32
N ILE A 104 6.26 36.31 18.76
CA ILE A 104 6.04 37.18 17.60
C ILE A 104 6.46 38.61 17.92
N LEU A 105 6.02 39.15 19.06
CA LEU A 105 6.37 40.52 19.47
C LEU A 105 7.88 40.68 19.65
N CYS A 106 8.53 39.69 20.26
CA CYS A 106 9.99 39.67 20.43
C CYS A 106 10.71 39.72 19.07
N LEU A 107 10.31 38.86 18.12
CA LEU A 107 10.89 38.83 16.78
C LEU A 107 10.67 40.15 16.03
N GLU A 108 9.47 40.75 16.12
CA GLU A 108 9.21 42.05 15.50
C GLU A 108 10.13 43.15 16.04
N MET A 109 10.32 43.18 17.37
CA MET A 109 11.21 44.15 18.00
C MET A 109 12.67 43.92 17.60
N GLN A 110 13.12 42.66 17.54
CA GLN A 110 14.45 42.33 17.07
C GLN A 110 14.69 42.81 15.63
N VAL A 111 13.75 42.54 14.72
CA VAL A 111 13.84 43.00 13.33
C VAL A 111 13.88 44.53 13.25
N LYS A 112 13.05 45.24 14.03
CA LYS A 112 13.07 46.72 14.10
C LYS A 112 14.43 47.24 14.55
N VAL A 113 15.02 46.66 15.60
CA VAL A 113 16.36 47.05 16.08
C VAL A 113 17.42 46.81 15.01
N MET A 114 17.41 45.64 14.35
CA MET A 114 18.35 45.33 13.27
C MET A 114 18.23 46.32 12.11
N GLN A 115 17.00 46.71 11.74
CA GLN A 115 16.77 47.72 10.71
C GLN A 115 17.32 49.10 11.10
N ILE A 116 17.14 49.52 12.35
CA ILE A 116 17.70 50.78 12.86
C ILE A 116 19.22 50.72 12.82
N MET A 117 19.82 49.63 13.30
CA MET A 117 21.26 49.43 13.31
C MET A 117 21.85 49.49 11.89
N VAL A 118 21.22 48.82 10.92
CA VAL A 118 21.62 48.89 9.51
C VAL A 118 21.52 50.32 8.97
N LYS A 119 20.46 51.06 9.27
CA LYS A 119 20.32 52.46 8.84
C LYS A 119 21.43 53.33 9.41
N VAL A 120 21.68 53.26 10.73
CA VAL A 120 22.74 54.04 11.38
C VAL A 120 24.10 53.73 10.77
N LEU A 121 24.44 52.45 10.58
CA LEU A 121 25.71 52.02 9.99
C LEU A 121 25.83 52.33 8.49
N SER A 122 24.71 52.39 7.76
CA SER A 122 24.72 52.75 6.33
C SER A 122 24.88 54.26 6.14
N ASN A 123 24.28 55.05 7.03
CA ASN A 123 24.37 56.51 7.03
C ASN A 123 25.73 57.04 7.54
N SER A 124 26.51 56.25 8.28
CA SER A 124 27.87 56.62 8.71
C SER A 124 28.94 56.41 7.64
N ASN A 125 28.61 55.70 6.55
CA ASN A 125 29.54 55.31 5.49
C ASN A 125 29.34 56.14 4.20
N ALA A 126 28.49 57.17 4.26
CA ALA A 126 28.21 58.15 3.20
C ALA A 126 28.75 59.52 3.62
#